data_AF-A0A7C6Z0Z4-F1
#
_entry.id   AF-A0A7C6Z0Z4-F1
#
_cell.length_a   1.000
_cell.length_b   1.000
_cell.length_c   1.000
_cell.angle_alpha   90.00
_cell.angle_beta   90.00
_cell.angle_gamma   90.00
#
_symmetry.space_group_name_H-M   'P 1'
#
loop_
_entity.id
_entity.type
_entity.pdbx_description
1 polymer ?
#
loop_
_entity_poly.entity_id
_entity_poly.type
_entity_poly.pdbx_seq_one_letter_code
_entity_poly.pdbx_strand_id
1 'polypeptide(L)'
;RDAEIMENNIAISLCPPNTKNALLIAAKAADELLNLSGIIAAFVLCSVNNDVSISGRSLSDLNVQVILEKLGGGGHQTVAGAQLKDISVDEAKEKLKYAIIEYIDETDKNEQKD
;
A
#
# COMPACT_ATOMS: atom_id res chain seq x y z
N ARG A 1 1.91 -16.76 6.01
CA ARG A 1 2.80 -15.81 5.27
C ARG A 1 1.99 -14.54 5.22
N ASP A 2 2.28 -13.65 6.15
CA ASP A 2 1.19 -13.02 6.88
C ASP A 2 0.91 -11.63 6.31
N ALA A 3 -0.28 -11.47 5.76
CA ALA A 3 -0.84 -10.15 5.56
C ALA A 3 -1.19 -9.59 6.95
N GLU A 4 -0.70 -8.39 7.23
CA GLU A 4 -1.07 -7.61 8.41
C GLU A 4 -2.32 -6.80 8.06
N ILE A 5 -3.35 -6.88 8.90
CA ILE A 5 -4.55 -6.04 8.75
C ILE A 5 -4.42 -4.90 9.76
N MET A 6 -4.37 -3.68 9.25
CA MET A 6 -4.43 -2.45 10.05
C MET A 6 -5.88 -2.09 10.39
N GLU A 7 -6.04 -1.04 11.20
CA GLU A 7 -7.32 -0.37 11.37
C GLU A 7 -7.92 0.05 10.01
N ASN A 8 -9.24 0.27 9.99
CA ASN A 8 -10.00 0.59 8.77
C ASN A 8 -9.99 -0.54 7.71
N ASN A 9 -9.68 -1.78 8.09
CA ASN A 9 -9.62 -2.94 7.19
C ASN A 9 -8.67 -2.75 6.00
N ILE A 10 -7.49 -2.20 6.26
CA ILE A 10 -6.44 -2.03 5.27
C ILE A 10 -5.44 -3.19 5.41
N ALA A 11 -5.22 -3.94 4.32
CA ALA A 11 -4.27 -5.05 4.31
C ALA A 11 -2.89 -4.61 3.82
N ILE A 12 -1.82 -5.02 4.50
CA ILE A 12 -0.43 -4.89 4.06
C ILE A 12 0.20 -6.28 3.98
N SER A 13 0.83 -6.61 2.86
CA SER A 13 1.52 -7.88 2.67
C SER A 13 2.91 -7.71 2.06
N LEU A 14 3.78 -8.67 2.34
CA LEU A 14 5.15 -8.70 1.84
C LEU A 14 5.34 -9.85 0.85
N CYS A 15 5.92 -9.53 -0.31
CA CYS A 15 6.35 -10.52 -1.27
C CYS A 15 7.50 -11.38 -0.72
N PRO A 16 7.65 -12.62 -1.23
CA PRO A 16 8.87 -13.39 -1.07
C PRO A 16 10.11 -12.59 -1.49
N PRO A 17 11.26 -12.71 -0.80
CA PRO A 17 12.52 -12.19 -1.31
C PRO A 17 12.87 -12.86 -2.65
N ASN A 18 13.57 -12.15 -3.53
CA ASN A 18 13.96 -12.63 -4.88
C ASN A 18 12.79 -13.06 -5.78
N THR A 19 11.61 -12.45 -5.61
CA THR A 19 10.47 -12.69 -6.49
C THR A 19 10.75 -12.17 -7.90
N LYS A 20 10.78 -13.06 -8.89
CA LYS A 20 10.79 -12.66 -10.31
C LYS A 20 9.47 -12.00 -10.65
N ASN A 21 9.51 -10.95 -11.50
CA ASN A 21 8.34 -10.16 -11.86
C ASN A 21 7.61 -9.55 -10.65
N ALA A 22 8.39 -9.06 -9.68
CA ALA A 22 7.91 -8.54 -8.40
C ALA A 22 6.74 -7.54 -8.55
N LEU A 23 6.79 -6.61 -9.51
CA LEU A 23 5.68 -5.68 -9.78
C LEU A 23 4.38 -6.41 -10.16
N LEU A 24 4.44 -7.38 -11.06
CA LEU A 24 3.27 -8.13 -11.50
C LEU A 24 2.69 -8.99 -10.36
N ILE A 25 3.56 -9.59 -9.55
CA ILE A 25 3.16 -10.39 -8.40
C ILE A 25 2.54 -9.50 -7.32
N ALA A 26 3.14 -8.35 -7.03
CA ALA A 26 2.61 -7.38 -6.06
C ALA A 26 1.21 -6.89 -6.48
N ALA A 27 1.03 -6.54 -7.76
CA ALA A 27 -0.26 -6.15 -8.29
C ALA A 27 -1.34 -7.25 -8.12
N LYS A 28 -1.02 -8.49 -8.51
CA LYS A 28 -1.95 -9.62 -8.37
C LYS A 28 -2.27 -9.93 -6.92
N ALA A 29 -1.26 -9.92 -6.05
CA ALA A 29 -1.45 -10.16 -4.62
C ALA A 29 -2.31 -9.06 -3.98
N ALA A 30 -2.17 -7.80 -4.40
CA ALA A 30 -3.02 -6.72 -3.92
C ALA A 30 -4.47 -6.91 -4.37
N ASP A 31 -4.70 -7.33 -5.63
CA ASP A 31 -6.04 -7.68 -6.12
C ASP A 31 -6.64 -8.85 -5.35
N GLU A 32 -5.86 -9.89 -5.02
CA GLU A 32 -6.31 -11.03 -4.21
C GLU A 32 -6.69 -10.64 -2.78
N LEU A 33 -5.88 -9.80 -2.13
CA LEU A 33 -6.17 -9.30 -0.78
C LEU A 33 -7.42 -8.44 -0.75
N LEU A 34 -7.65 -7.63 -1.77
CA LEU A 34 -8.84 -6.78 -1.89
C LEU A 34 -10.14 -7.59 -2.03
N ASN A 35 -10.06 -8.82 -2.55
CA ASN A 35 -11.20 -9.72 -2.67
C ASN A 35 -11.56 -10.43 -1.34
N LEU A 36 -10.75 -10.27 -0.29
CA LEU A 36 -11.07 -10.80 1.03
C LEU A 36 -12.17 -9.96 1.69
N SER A 37 -13.15 -10.64 2.29
CA SER A 37 -14.29 -9.97 2.92
C SER A 37 -13.83 -8.98 3.99
N GLY A 38 -14.28 -7.73 3.85
CA GLY A 38 -13.99 -6.65 4.78
C GLY A 38 -12.83 -5.75 4.37
N ILE A 39 -11.92 -6.18 3.47
CA ILE A 39 -10.76 -5.37 3.06
C ILE A 39 -11.19 -4.25 2.10
N ILE A 40 -10.93 -3.00 2.46
CA ILE A 40 -11.27 -1.83 1.62
C ILE A 40 -10.09 -1.34 0.78
N ALA A 41 -8.88 -1.66 1.22
CA ALA A 41 -7.64 -1.36 0.50
C ALA A 41 -6.55 -2.38 0.84
N ALA A 42 -5.67 -2.63 -0.12
CA ALA A 42 -4.56 -3.55 0.01
C ALA A 42 -3.28 -2.95 -0.55
N PHE A 43 -2.19 -3.14 0.18
CA PHE A 43 -0.85 -2.75 -0.23
C PHE A 43 0.08 -3.96 -0.18
N VAL A 44 0.86 -4.16 -1.24
CA VAL A 44 1.85 -5.22 -1.31
C VAL A 44 3.23 -4.65 -1.57
N LEU A 45 4.18 -4.99 -0.71
CA LEU A 45 5.58 -4.57 -0.80
C LEU A 45 6.44 -5.71 -1.32
N CYS A 46 7.29 -5.40 -2.27
CA CYS A 46 8.14 -6.34 -2.97
C CYS A 46 9.57 -5.79 -2.98
N SER A 47 10.50 -6.52 -2.35
CA SER A 47 11.92 -6.18 -2.43
C SER A 47 12.46 -6.55 -3.82
N VAL A 48 13.10 -5.57 -4.47
CA VAL A 48 13.71 -5.69 -5.79
C VAL A 48 15.11 -5.09 -5.74
N ASN A 49 16.13 -5.95 -5.71
CA ASN A 49 17.51 -5.54 -5.46
C ASN A 49 17.65 -4.82 -4.11
N ASN A 50 18.05 -3.54 -4.11
CA ASN A 50 18.17 -2.68 -2.93
C ASN A 50 16.94 -1.77 -2.73
N ASP A 51 15.93 -1.91 -3.59
CA ASP A 51 14.76 -1.06 -3.59
C ASP A 51 13.52 -1.85 -3.12
N VAL A 52 12.46 -1.13 -2.79
CA VAL A 52 11.16 -1.70 -2.47
C VAL A 52 10.09 -1.10 -3.37
N SER A 53 9.43 -1.96 -4.14
CA SER A 53 8.24 -1.59 -4.91
C SER A 53 6.99 -1.81 -4.06
N ILE A 54 6.06 -0.87 -4.11
CA ILE A 54 4.78 -0.92 -3.42
C ILE A 54 3.66 -0.86 -4.46
N SER A 55 2.69 -1.77 -4.38
CA SER A 55 1.46 -1.75 -5.18
C SER A 55 0.25 -1.56 -4.27
N GLY A 56 -0.55 -0.52 -4.53
CA GLY A 56 -1.79 -0.21 -3.81
C GLY A 56 -3.04 -0.49 -4.65
N ARG A 57 -4.09 -1.00 -3.99
CA ARG A 57 -5.42 -1.25 -4.55
C ARG A 57 -6.50 -0.86 -3.55
N SER A 58 -7.65 -0.35 -4.01
CA SER A 58 -8.81 -0.11 -3.14
C SER A 58 -10.15 -0.27 -3.85
N LEU A 59 -11.21 -0.47 -3.06
CA LEU A 59 -12.61 -0.54 -3.53
C LEU A 59 -13.27 0.84 -3.70
N SER A 60 -12.48 1.89 -3.94
CA SER A 60 -12.86 3.33 -4.09
C SER A 60 -12.96 4.18 -2.83
N ASP A 61 -13.19 3.57 -1.67
CA ASP A 61 -13.35 4.30 -0.39
C ASP A 61 -12.04 4.96 0.08
N LEU A 62 -10.89 4.37 -0.25
CA LEU A 62 -9.57 4.86 0.14
C LEU A 62 -8.79 5.30 -1.10
N ASN A 63 -8.31 6.54 -1.14
CA ASN A 63 -7.52 7.04 -2.27
C ASN A 63 -6.05 6.59 -2.18
N VAL A 64 -5.73 5.45 -2.80
CA VAL A 64 -4.38 4.88 -2.77
C VAL A 64 -3.36 5.68 -3.56
N GLN A 65 -3.80 6.52 -4.51
CA GLN A 65 -2.90 7.43 -5.21
C GLN A 65 -2.31 8.46 -4.24
N VAL A 66 -3.15 9.15 -3.47
CA VAL A 66 -2.69 10.20 -2.54
C VAL A 66 -1.73 9.61 -1.50
N ILE A 67 -2.03 8.42 -0.99
CA ILE A 67 -1.16 7.71 -0.02
C ILE A 67 0.21 7.42 -0.64
N LEU A 68 0.26 6.88 -1.86
CA LEU A 68 1.52 6.50 -2.50
C LEU A 68 2.28 7.70 -3.10
N GLU A 69 1.62 8.83 -3.40
CA GLU A 69 2.27 10.10 -3.75
C GLU A 69 3.11 10.65 -2.59
N LYS A 70 2.67 10.47 -1.32
CA LYS A 70 3.49 10.81 -0.13
C LYS A 70 4.80 10.01 -0.07
N LEU A 71 4.86 8.87 -0.77
CA LEU A 71 6.04 8.01 -0.89
C LEU A 71 6.81 8.22 -2.21
N GLY A 72 6.50 9.27 -2.98
CA GLY A 72 7.12 9.55 -4.28
C GLY A 72 6.62 8.67 -5.42
N GLY A 73 5.46 8.02 -5.24
CA GLY A 73 4.77 7.24 -6.25
C GLY A 73 3.69 8.02 -7.00
N GLY A 74 2.69 7.31 -7.51
CA GLY A 74 1.53 7.87 -8.19
C GLY A 74 0.62 6.81 -8.81
N GLY A 75 -0.42 7.24 -9.52
CA GLY A 75 -1.35 6.34 -10.20
C GLY A 75 -2.75 6.93 -10.31
N HIS A 76 -3.76 6.11 -9.99
CA HIS A 76 -5.17 6.43 -9.95
C HIS A 76 -5.74 6.15 -8.55
N GLN A 77 -6.91 6.75 -8.26
CA GLN A 77 -7.59 6.66 -6.96
C GLN A 77 -7.65 5.24 -6.37
N THR A 78 -7.88 4.21 -7.21
CA THR A 78 -8.03 2.80 -6.78
C THR A 78 -6.83 1.93 -7.10
N VAL A 79 -5.83 2.45 -7.81
CA VAL A 79 -4.69 1.69 -8.35
C VAL A 79 -3.47 2.60 -8.40
N ALA A 80 -2.49 2.37 -7.55
CA ALA A 80 -1.27 3.18 -7.53
C ALA A 80 -0.03 2.35 -7.19
N GLY A 81 1.15 2.94 -7.41
CA GLY A 81 2.43 2.32 -7.10
C GLY A 81 3.48 3.32 -6.66
N ALA A 82 4.46 2.85 -5.89
CA ALA A 82 5.64 3.61 -5.49
C ALA A 82 6.90 2.74 -5.55
N GLN A 83 8.06 3.36 -5.72
CA GLN A 83 9.37 2.69 -5.67
C GLN A 83 10.25 3.48 -4.72
N LEU A 84 10.59 2.87 -3.58
CA LEU A 84 11.50 3.45 -2.60
C LEU A 84 12.90 2.89 -2.84
N LYS A 85 13.89 3.79 -2.97
CA LYS A 85 15.27 3.42 -3.30
C LYS A 85 16.12 3.19 -2.07
N ASP A 86 17.06 2.26 -2.17
CA ASP A 86 18.09 1.98 -1.15
C ASP A 86 17.52 1.85 0.27
N ILE A 87 16.48 1.02 0.41
CA ILE A 87 15.70 0.89 1.65
C ILE A 87 15.37 -0.57 1.95
N SER A 88 15.33 -0.91 3.24
CA SER A 88 14.85 -2.22 3.66
C SER A 88 13.32 -2.33 3.54
N VAL A 89 12.82 -3.57 3.43
CA VAL A 89 11.38 -3.84 3.39
C VAL A 89 10.66 -3.40 4.67
N ASP A 90 11.34 -3.49 5.82
CA ASP A 90 10.76 -3.06 7.10
C ASP A 90 10.66 -1.53 7.19
N GLU A 91 11.69 -0.80 6.80
CA GLU A 91 11.63 0.67 6.74
C GLU A 91 10.58 1.16 5.72
N ALA A 92 10.47 0.49 4.57
CA ALA A 92 9.45 0.80 3.57
C ALA A 92 8.03 0.54 4.10
N LYS A 93 7.83 -0.55 4.84
CA LYS A 93 6.57 -0.89 5.49
C LYS A 93 6.19 0.16 6.53
N GLU A 94 7.12 0.59 7.38
CA GLU A 94 6.85 1.64 8.37
C GLU A 94 6.50 2.96 7.69
N LYS A 95 7.26 3.39 6.67
CA LYS A 95 6.92 4.59 5.87
C LYS A 95 5.52 4.51 5.26
N LEU A 96 5.12 3.35 4.75
CA LEU A 96 3.78 3.14 4.22
C LEU A 96 2.71 3.27 5.32
N LYS A 97 2.91 2.65 6.49
CA LYS A 97 1.99 2.79 7.62
C LYS A 97 1.80 4.25 8.03
N TYR A 98 2.90 5.00 8.12
CA TYR A 98 2.83 6.44 8.40
C TYR A 98 2.03 7.21 7.34
N ALA A 99 2.27 6.95 6.05
CA ALA A 99 1.52 7.61 4.97
C ALA A 99 0.02 7.29 4.99
N ILE A 100 -0.36 6.05 5.36
CA ILE A 100 -1.76 5.64 5.54
C ILE A 100 -2.39 6.37 6.73
N ILE A 101 -1.73 6.37 7.88
CA ILE A 101 -2.23 7.04 9.10
C ILE A 101 -2.40 8.53 8.86
N GLU A 102 -1.40 9.18 8.24
CA GLU A 102 -1.46 10.60 7.91
C GLU A 102 -2.64 10.92 6.98
N TYR A 103 -2.89 10.07 5.98
CA TYR A 103 -4.04 10.23 5.09
C TYR A 103 -5.38 10.11 5.85
N ILE A 104 -5.53 9.12 6.73
CA ILE A 104 -6.76 8.92 7.52
C ILE A 104 -6.98 10.10 8.48
N ASP A 105 -5.93 10.53 9.18
CA ASP A 105 -5.98 11.69 10.07
C ASP A 105 -6.36 12.99 9.34
N GLU A 106 -5.89 13.16 8.10
CA GLU A 106 -6.25 14.30 7.24
C GLU A 106 -7.71 14.23 6.81
N THR A 107 -8.22 13.04 6.44
CA THR A 107 -9.62 12.87 6.03
C THR A 107 -10.57 13.11 7.20
N ASP A 108 -10.30 12.54 8.37
CA ASP A 108 -11.16 12.66 9.56
C ASP A 108 -11.27 14.12 10.06
N LYS A 109 -10.19 14.91 9.94
CA LYS A 109 -10.18 16.33 10.29
C LYS A 109 -10.96 17.20 9.32
N ASN A 110 -11.04 16.79 8.05
CA ASN A 110 -11.79 17.52 7.04
C ASN A 110 -13.29 17.27 7.21
N GLU A 111 -13.71 16.04 7.53
CA GLU A 111 -15.13 15.70 7.77
C GLU A 111 -15.73 16.37 9.02
N GLN A 112 -14.91 16.75 10.00
CA GLN A 112 -15.36 17.46 11.21
C GLN A 112 -15.49 18.98 11.03
N LYS A 113 -15.08 19.53 9.88
CA LYS A 113 -15.14 20.97 9.58
C LYS A 113 -16.36 21.39 8.76
N ASP A 114 -17.14 20.42 8.28
CA ASP A 114 -18.41 20.62 7.58
C ASP A 114 -19.61 20.47 8.53
#